data_AF-A0A087SZK1-F1
#
_entry.id   AF-A0A087SZK1-F1
#
_cell.length_a   1.000
_cell.length_b   1.000
_cell.length_c   1.000
_cell.angle_alpha   90.00
_cell.angle_beta   90.00
_cell.angle_gamma   90.00
#
_symmetry.space_group_name_H-M   'P 1'
#
loop_
_entity.id
_entity.type
_entity.pdbx_description
1 polymer ?
#
loop_
_entity_poly.entity_id
_entity_poly.type
_entity_poly.pdbx_seq_one_letter_code
_entity_poly.pdbx_strand_id
1 'polypeptide(L)'
;MLVGLDVLLKQNEVLKLQKMLVVCHPLIDYLLSQIDQEKFTIGDLTGKLDCLLASHTRILQERMCQFLDVADSLYGCLLIKGKVIVASKEWWTLTSQEQILICSYVNSLPKVLSREIVIYLPTSSPQNSNRLITLHLLRDVEICVLCSS
;
A
#
# COMPACT_ATOMS: atom_id res chain seq x y z
N MET A 1 10.28 -2.65 14.14
CA MET A 1 11.62 -2.38 14.69
C MET A 1 11.57 -1.03 15.39
N LEU A 2 11.48 -1.01 16.72
CA LEU A 2 11.52 0.22 17.51
C LEU A 2 12.98 0.48 17.89
N VAL A 3 13.68 1.25 17.07
CA VAL A 3 15.02 1.75 17.43
C VAL A 3 14.80 3.01 18.26
N GLY A 4 15.17 2.98 19.54
CA GLY A 4 15.06 4.13 20.42
C GLY A 4 15.95 5.29 19.95
N LEU A 5 15.52 6.52 20.22
CA LEU A 5 16.21 7.77 19.83
C LEU A 5 17.69 7.75 20.27
N ASP A 6 17.97 7.22 21.46
CA ASP A 6 19.31 7.14 22.05
C ASP A 6 20.25 6.21 21.25
N VAL A 7 19.69 5.20 20.57
CA VAL A 7 20.44 4.30 19.69
C VAL A 7 20.68 4.95 18.32
N LEU A 8 19.71 5.75 17.85
CA LEU A 8 19.84 6.52 16.61
C LEU A 8 20.88 7.63 16.69
N LEU A 9 21.13 8.21 17.87
CA LEU A 9 22.13 9.28 18.04
C LEU A 9 23.60 8.81 17.90
N LYS A 10 23.85 7.49 17.82
CA LYS A 10 25.20 6.96 17.57
C LYS A 10 25.57 7.18 16.10
N GLN A 11 26.64 7.94 15.82
CA GLN A 11 27.07 8.32 14.45
C GLN A 11 27.11 7.17 13.43
N ASN A 12 27.58 5.97 13.82
CA ASN A 12 27.62 4.81 12.93
C ASN A 12 26.22 4.23 12.61
N GLU A 13 25.29 4.32 13.55
CA GLU A 13 23.91 3.85 13.35
C GLU A 13 23.11 4.84 12.51
N VAL A 14 23.40 6.15 12.59
CA VAL A 14 22.83 7.17 11.69
C VAL A 14 23.13 6.86 10.24
N LEU A 15 24.39 6.57 9.89
CA LEU A 15 24.78 6.29 8.51
C LEU A 15 24.19 4.98 7.99
N LYS A 16 24.10 3.94 8.85
CA LYS A 16 23.43 2.68 8.50
C LYS A 16 21.94 2.91 8.25
N LEU A 17 21.26 3.64 9.13
CA LEU A 17 19.87 4.00 8.96
C LEU A 17 19.67 4.80 7.67
N GLN A 18 20.50 5.82 7.42
CA GLN A 18 20.41 6.63 6.22
C GLN A 18 20.53 5.78 4.95
N LYS A 19 21.46 4.83 4.91
CA LYS A 19 21.58 3.87 3.80
C LYS A 19 20.35 2.99 3.64
N MET A 20 19.74 2.54 4.74
CA MET A 20 18.50 1.75 4.70
C MET A 20 17.31 2.59 4.21
N LEU A 21 17.25 3.87 4.57
CA LEU A 21 16.16 4.77 4.21
C LEU A 21 16.16 5.16 2.72
N VAL A 22 17.29 5.02 2.00
CA VAL A 22 17.37 5.32 0.56
C VAL A 22 16.29 4.59 -0.24
N VAL A 23 16.01 3.33 0.12
CA VAL A 23 14.99 2.51 -0.55
C VAL A 23 13.57 3.03 -0.26
N CYS A 24 13.39 3.72 0.87
CA CYS A 24 12.13 4.28 1.32
C CYS A 24 11.94 5.75 0.96
N HIS A 25 12.89 6.39 0.26
CA HIS A 25 12.77 7.81 -0.13
C HIS A 25 11.44 8.13 -0.83
N PRO A 26 10.93 7.33 -1.79
CA PRO A 26 9.64 7.63 -2.41
C PRO A 26 8.49 7.72 -1.40
N LEU A 27 8.49 6.84 -0.39
CA LEU A 27 7.49 6.84 0.68
C LEU A 27 7.64 8.06 1.60
N ILE A 28 8.87 8.43 1.93
CA ILE A 28 9.15 9.63 2.75
C ILE A 28 8.70 10.88 1.99
N ASP A 29 9.08 11.01 0.72
CA ASP A 29 8.70 12.13 -0.13
C ASP A 29 7.17 12.19 -0.30
N TYR A 30 6.51 11.03 -0.44
CA TYR A 30 5.05 10.95 -0.46
C TYR A 30 4.46 11.50 0.84
N LEU A 31 4.88 10.99 2.01
CA LEU A 31 4.38 11.44 3.32
C LEU A 31 4.60 12.94 3.54
N LEU A 32 5.76 13.47 3.15
CA LEU A 32 6.04 14.91 3.24
C LEU A 32 5.17 15.71 2.28
N SER A 33 4.99 15.25 1.03
CA SER A 33 4.14 15.94 0.05
C SER A 33 2.66 15.98 0.45
N GLN A 34 2.18 15.00 1.24
CA GLN A 34 0.84 15.01 1.78
C GLN A 34 0.62 16.18 2.75
N ILE A 35 1.64 16.52 3.55
CA ILE A 35 1.60 17.64 4.49
C ILE A 35 1.46 18.97 3.74
N ASP A 36 2.12 19.10 2.59
CA ASP A 36 2.17 20.35 1.83
C ASP A 36 0.95 20.59 0.91
N GLN A 37 0.29 19.53 0.41
CA GLN A 37 -0.68 19.65 -0.70
C GLN A 37 -2.17 19.60 -0.34
N GLU A 38 -2.58 19.59 0.94
CA GLU A 38 -3.99 19.39 1.38
C GLU A 38 -4.66 18.12 0.81
N LYS A 39 -3.91 17.21 0.17
CA LYS A 39 -4.40 15.98 -0.45
C LYS A 39 -4.46 14.82 0.55
N PHE A 40 -4.68 15.10 1.82
CA PHE A 40 -4.44 14.16 2.90
C PHE A 40 -5.21 12.84 2.73
N THR A 41 -4.44 11.75 2.60
CA THR A 41 -4.79 10.46 3.19
C THR A 41 -4.59 10.58 4.70
N ILE A 42 -5.66 10.48 5.48
CA ILE A 42 -5.64 10.60 6.95
C ILE A 42 -5.35 9.22 7.58
N GLY A 43 -5.22 8.17 6.76
CA GLY A 43 -5.06 6.82 7.25
C GLY A 43 -3.80 6.60 8.08
N ASP A 44 -2.71 7.27 7.71
CA ASP A 44 -1.46 7.22 8.47
C ASP A 44 -1.61 7.82 9.89
N LEU A 45 -2.50 8.82 10.06
CA LEU A 45 -2.76 9.49 11.34
C LEU A 45 -3.82 8.77 12.19
N THR A 46 -4.84 8.21 11.54
CA THR A 46 -5.98 7.56 12.21
C THR A 46 -5.75 6.08 12.47
N GLY A 47 -4.73 5.47 11.85
CA GLY A 47 -4.52 4.03 11.87
C GLY A 47 -5.66 3.27 11.17
N LYS A 48 -6.40 3.93 10.28
CA LYS A 48 -7.51 3.36 9.50
C LYS A 48 -7.35 3.61 8.02
N LEU A 49 -7.83 2.71 7.20
CA LEU A 49 -7.71 2.85 5.75
C LEU A 49 -8.64 3.94 5.21
N ASP A 50 -8.13 4.83 4.36
CA ASP A 50 -8.96 5.81 3.65
C ASP A 50 -9.79 5.13 2.55
N CYS A 51 -11.11 5.18 2.70
CA CYS A 51 -12.04 4.58 1.76
C CYS A 51 -12.94 5.64 1.10
N LEU A 52 -13.33 5.41 -0.16
CA LEU A 52 -14.31 6.24 -0.88
C LEU A 52 -15.55 5.42 -1.22
N LEU A 53 -16.73 6.00 -1.02
CA LEU A 53 -17.98 5.38 -1.44
C LEU A 53 -18.27 5.74 -2.91
N ALA A 54 -18.42 4.72 -3.77
CA ALA A 54 -18.84 4.91 -5.15
C ALA A 54 -20.33 4.57 -5.34
N SER A 55 -20.98 5.21 -6.31
CA SER A 55 -22.41 4.97 -6.61
C SER A 55 -22.69 3.54 -7.10
N HIS A 56 -21.67 2.85 -7.64
CA HIS A 56 -21.78 1.52 -8.25
C HIS A 56 -20.83 0.49 -7.61
N THR A 57 -20.57 0.59 -6.31
CA THR A 57 -19.65 -0.29 -5.56
C THR A 57 -19.92 -1.78 -5.79
N ARG A 58 -21.19 -2.21 -5.87
CA ARG A 58 -21.54 -3.63 -6.09
C ARG A 58 -21.03 -4.18 -7.42
N ILE A 59 -21.25 -3.43 -8.50
CA ILE A 59 -20.80 -3.84 -9.84
C ILE A 59 -19.27 -3.86 -9.89
N LEU A 60 -18.61 -2.86 -9.31
CA LEU A 60 -17.16 -2.81 -9.23
C LEU A 60 -16.58 -3.98 -8.42
N GLN A 61 -17.22 -4.33 -7.30
CA GLN A 61 -16.83 -5.46 -6.48
C GLN A 61 -16.93 -6.78 -7.26
N GLU A 62 -18.04 -7.02 -7.96
CA GLU A 62 -18.23 -8.22 -8.78
C GLU A 62 -17.17 -8.34 -9.89
N ARG A 63 -16.88 -7.24 -10.59
CA ARG A 63 -15.85 -7.21 -11.63
C ARG A 63 -14.45 -7.43 -11.08
N MET A 64 -14.16 -6.87 -9.92
CA MET A 64 -12.88 -7.08 -9.25
C MET A 64 -12.72 -8.54 -8.78
N CYS A 65 -13.78 -9.18 -8.27
CA CYS A 65 -13.74 -10.61 -7.96
C CYS A 65 -13.48 -11.46 -9.21
N GLN A 66 -14.17 -11.19 -10.32
CA GLN A 66 -13.89 -11.87 -11.60
C GLN A 66 -12.44 -11.67 -12.07
N PHE A 67 -11.89 -10.47 -11.88
CA PHE A 67 -10.50 -10.19 -12.21
C PHE A 67 -9.52 -10.99 -11.33
N LEU A 68 -9.82 -11.09 -10.04
CA LEU A 68 -9.03 -11.86 -9.07
C LEU A 68 -9.05 -13.37 -9.38
N ASP A 69 -10.20 -13.92 -9.81
CA ASP A 69 -10.30 -15.31 -10.26
C ASP A 69 -9.40 -15.58 -11.47
N VAL A 70 -9.31 -14.64 -12.42
CA VAL A 70 -8.41 -14.74 -13.58
C VAL A 70 -6.94 -14.57 -13.19
N ALA A 71 -6.66 -13.75 -12.18
CA ALA A 71 -5.33 -13.51 -11.66
C ALA A 71 -4.84 -14.58 -10.67
N ASP A 72 -5.66 -15.60 -10.38
CA ASP A 72 -5.40 -16.66 -9.39
C ASP A 72 -4.96 -16.09 -8.04
N SER A 73 -5.67 -15.05 -7.57
CA SER A 73 -5.41 -14.40 -6.29
C SER A 73 -6.70 -14.13 -5.54
N LEU A 74 -6.63 -14.19 -4.21
CA LEU A 74 -7.75 -13.88 -3.33
C LEU A 74 -7.72 -12.44 -2.79
N TYR A 75 -6.56 -11.79 -2.83
CA TYR A 75 -6.34 -10.50 -2.20
C TYR A 75 -6.22 -9.41 -3.25
N GLY A 76 -7.18 -8.49 -3.30
CA GLY A 76 -7.04 -7.31 -4.14
C GLY A 76 -7.96 -6.17 -3.77
N CYS A 77 -7.58 -4.98 -4.22
CA CYS A 77 -8.33 -3.74 -4.03
C CYS A 77 -8.22 -2.82 -5.25
N LEU A 78 -9.21 -1.95 -5.39
CA LEU A 78 -9.25 -0.86 -6.36
C LEU A 78 -9.03 0.46 -5.63
N LEU A 79 -8.02 1.20 -6.06
CA LEU A 79 -7.69 2.51 -5.55
C LEU A 79 -8.10 3.59 -6.53
N ILE A 80 -8.67 4.69 -6.01
CA ILE A 80 -8.83 5.94 -6.74
C ILE A 80 -8.16 7.05 -5.96
N LYS A 81 -7.20 7.74 -6.60
CA LYS A 81 -6.37 8.78 -5.97
C LYS A 81 -5.79 8.30 -4.63
N GLY A 82 -5.38 7.03 -4.59
CA GLY A 82 -4.79 6.38 -3.43
C GLY A 82 -5.73 6.00 -2.29
N LYS A 83 -7.05 6.09 -2.48
CA LYS A 83 -8.07 5.66 -1.52
C LYS A 83 -8.79 4.42 -2.02
N VAL A 84 -9.09 3.47 -1.13
CA VAL A 84 -9.76 2.23 -1.51
C VAL A 84 -11.24 2.46 -1.80
N ILE A 85 -11.71 2.00 -2.96
CA ILE A 85 -13.13 2.06 -3.32
C ILE A 85 -13.83 0.72 -3.11
N VAL A 86 -13.20 -0.34 -3.59
CA VAL A 86 -13.65 -1.73 -3.44
C VAL A 86 -12.44 -2.60 -3.13
N ALA A 87 -12.65 -3.66 -2.36
CA ALA A 87 -11.62 -4.63 -2.04
C ALA A 87 -12.22 -6.00 -1.74
N SER A 88 -11.47 -7.07 -1.97
CA SER A 88 -11.93 -8.44 -1.78
C SER A 88 -12.25 -8.70 -0.31
N LYS A 89 -13.01 -9.75 -0.02
CA LYS A 89 -13.36 -10.07 1.38
C LYS A 89 -12.10 -10.38 2.19
N GLU A 90 -11.16 -11.05 1.54
CA GLU A 90 -9.88 -11.48 2.06
C GLU A 90 -8.97 -10.28 2.30
N TRP A 91 -9.02 -9.24 1.45
CA TRP A 91 -8.31 -7.98 1.70
C TRP A 91 -8.70 -7.37 3.05
N TRP A 92 -9.98 -7.36 3.40
CA TRP A 92 -10.47 -6.82 4.67
C TRP A 92 -10.06 -7.64 5.89
N THR A 93 -9.58 -8.88 5.71
CA THR A 93 -9.03 -9.70 6.80
C THR A 93 -7.61 -9.32 7.19
N LEU A 94 -6.89 -8.57 6.34
CA LEU A 94 -5.58 -8.01 6.65
C LEU A 94 -5.68 -7.03 7.82
N THR A 95 -4.59 -6.84 8.57
CA THR A 95 -4.61 -5.84 9.64
C THR A 95 -4.72 -4.44 9.07
N SER A 96 -5.31 -3.49 9.83
CA SER A 96 -5.39 -2.09 9.38
C SER A 96 -4.01 -1.51 9.06
N GLN A 97 -2.98 -1.91 9.82
CA GLN A 97 -1.60 -1.50 9.57
C GLN A 97 -1.09 -1.98 8.21
N GLU A 98 -1.32 -3.24 7.85
CA GLU A 98 -0.91 -3.79 6.55
C GLU A 98 -1.63 -3.10 5.39
N GLN A 99 -2.93 -2.89 5.53
CA GLN A 99 -3.72 -2.21 4.49
C GLN A 99 -3.17 -0.80 4.23
N ILE A 100 -2.88 -0.04 5.29
CA ILE A 100 -2.31 1.31 5.18
C ILE A 100 -0.92 1.26 4.57
N LEU A 101 -0.03 0.39 5.06
CA LEU A 101 1.32 0.27 4.53
C LEU A 101 1.33 -0.05 3.04
N ILE A 102 0.48 -0.98 2.59
CA ILE A 102 0.39 -1.33 1.17
C ILE A 102 -0.11 -0.13 0.37
N CYS A 103 -1.20 0.51 0.80
CA CYS A 103 -1.77 1.64 0.05
C CYS A 103 -0.82 2.84 0.00
N SER A 104 -0.24 3.23 1.13
CA SER A 104 0.75 4.32 1.20
C SER A 104 1.99 4.01 0.38
N TYR A 105 2.46 2.75 0.38
CA TYR A 105 3.56 2.32 -0.48
C TYR A 105 3.20 2.43 -1.97
N VAL A 106 2.05 1.90 -2.39
CA VAL A 106 1.58 1.99 -3.78
C VAL A 106 1.48 3.45 -4.24
N ASN A 107 0.91 4.32 -3.41
CA ASN A 107 0.74 5.74 -3.68
C ASN A 107 2.06 6.51 -3.80
N SER A 108 3.09 6.04 -3.10
CA SER A 108 4.42 6.67 -3.12
C SER A 108 5.24 6.38 -4.37
N LEU A 109 4.86 5.34 -5.11
CA LEU A 109 5.64 4.87 -6.23
C LEU A 109 5.27 5.58 -7.55
N PRO A 110 6.18 5.61 -8.54
CA PRO A 110 5.89 6.20 -9.85
C PRO A 110 4.69 5.54 -10.52
N LYS A 111 3.85 6.35 -11.18
CA LYS A 111 2.68 5.88 -11.95
C LYS A 111 3.16 5.24 -13.25
N VAL A 112 3.09 3.92 -13.32
CA VAL A 112 3.46 3.09 -14.47
C VAL A 112 2.30 2.17 -14.84
N LEU A 113 2.21 1.67 -16.07
CA LEU A 113 1.06 0.88 -16.51
C LEU A 113 0.87 -0.41 -15.69
N SER A 114 1.96 -1.11 -15.40
CA SER A 114 1.98 -2.34 -14.62
C SER A 114 3.26 -2.42 -13.80
N ARG A 115 3.17 -3.02 -12.62
CA ARG A 115 4.32 -3.19 -11.73
C ARG A 115 4.14 -4.42 -10.87
N GLU A 116 5.24 -5.11 -10.61
CA GLU A 116 5.33 -6.24 -9.70
C GLU A 116 6.46 -5.96 -8.71
N ILE A 117 6.17 -6.03 -7.41
CA ILE A 117 7.13 -5.79 -6.33
C ILE A 117 6.97 -6.86 -5.27
N VAL A 118 8.09 -7.32 -4.71
CA VAL A 118 8.08 -8.21 -3.56
C VAL A 118 7.93 -7.40 -2.26
N ILE A 119 6.93 -7.74 -1.46
CA ILE A 119 6.65 -7.11 -0.16
C ILE A 119 6.55 -8.15 0.96
N TYR A 120 6.73 -7.69 2.20
CA TYR A 120 6.53 -8.51 3.40
C TYR A 120 5.37 -7.94 4.20
N LEU A 121 4.46 -8.81 4.64
CA LEU A 121 3.36 -8.42 5.51
C LEU A 121 3.77 -8.61 6.97
N PRO A 122 3.88 -7.55 7.77
CA PRO A 122 4.44 -7.63 9.13
C PRO A 122 3.67 -8.53 10.10
N THR A 123 2.38 -8.78 9.88
CA THR A 123 1.53 -9.55 10.79
C THR A 123 1.03 -10.85 10.15
N SER A 124 0.43 -10.78 8.96
CA SER A 124 -0.15 -11.93 8.28
C SER A 124 0.90 -12.91 7.74
N SER A 125 2.07 -12.43 7.31
CA SER A 125 3.12 -13.30 6.76
C SER A 125 4.52 -12.69 6.94
N PRO A 126 5.02 -12.59 8.17
CA PRO A 126 6.27 -11.88 8.47
C PRO A 126 7.52 -12.55 7.87
N GLN A 127 7.47 -13.86 7.64
CA GLN A 127 8.60 -14.65 7.15
C GLN A 127 8.53 -14.95 5.65
N ASN A 128 7.35 -14.77 5.04
CA ASN A 128 7.12 -15.10 3.63
C ASN A 128 6.96 -13.82 2.82
N SER A 129 7.68 -13.76 1.71
CA SER A 129 7.53 -12.71 0.72
C SER A 129 6.23 -12.90 -0.07
N ASN A 130 5.50 -11.82 -0.30
CA ASN A 130 4.36 -11.79 -1.21
C ASN A 130 4.68 -10.93 -2.42
N ARG A 131 4.05 -11.20 -3.55
CA ARG A 131 4.15 -10.38 -4.76
C ARG A 131 2.98 -9.42 -4.79
N LEU A 132 3.27 -8.12 -4.73
CA LEU A 132 2.31 -7.06 -4.94
C LEU A 132 2.35 -6.65 -6.41
N ILE A 133 1.24 -6.87 -7.11
CA ILE A 133 1.05 -6.49 -8.51
C ILE A 133 0.12 -5.29 -8.53
N THR A 134 0.51 -4.23 -9.25
CA THR A 134 -0.33 -3.05 -9.44
C THR A 134 -0.52 -2.74 -10.93
N LEU A 135 -1.75 -2.46 -11.33
CA LEU A 135 -2.15 -2.19 -12.71
C LEU A 135 -2.92 -0.88 -12.79
N HIS A 136 -2.41 0.08 -13.55
CA HIS A 136 -3.11 1.34 -13.79
C HIS A 136 -4.14 1.17 -14.91
N LEU A 137 -5.41 1.40 -14.60
CA LEU A 137 -6.51 1.33 -15.56
C LEU A 137 -6.74 2.68 -16.26
N LEU A 138 -6.77 3.75 -15.45
CA LEU A 138 -7.04 5.12 -15.86
C LEU A 138 -6.17 6.08 -15.06
N ARG A 139 -6.24 7.39 -15.36
CA ARG A 139 -5.60 8.40 -14.52
C ARG A 139 -6.12 8.29 -13.09
N ASP A 140 -5.20 8.09 -12.15
CA ASP A 140 -5.46 7.94 -10.72
C ASP A 140 -6.36 6.76 -10.34
N VAL A 141 -6.55 5.77 -11.23
CA VAL A 141 -7.27 4.52 -10.93
C VAL A 141 -6.33 3.34 -11.13
N GLU A 142 -6.11 2.59 -10.06
CA GLU A 142 -5.21 1.44 -10.06
C GLU A 142 -5.81 0.26 -9.31
N ILE A 143 -5.57 -0.94 -9.82
CA ILE A 143 -5.86 -2.20 -9.13
C ILE A 143 -4.58 -2.66 -8.45
N CYS A 144 -4.70 -3.10 -7.21
CA CYS A 144 -3.65 -3.80 -6.50
C CYS A 144 -4.08 -5.24 -6.22
N VAL A 145 -3.20 -6.18 -6.50
CA VAL A 145 -3.37 -7.61 -6.23
C VAL A 145 -2.18 -8.09 -5.42
N LEU A 146 -2.46 -8.84 -4.37
CA LEU A 146 -1.44 -9.50 -3.57
C LEU A 146 -1.46 -10.99 -3.88
N CYS A 147 -0.37 -11.49 -4.44
CA CYS A 147 -0.18 -12.90 -4.75
C CYS A 147 0.77 -13.50 -3.72
N SER A 148 0.24 -14.39 -2.89
CA SER A 148 1.05 -15.29 -2.05
C SER A 148 1.72 -16.32 -2.96
N SER A 149 3.02 -16.56 -2.80
CA SER A 149 3.75 -17.65 -3.48
C SER A 149 3.55 -18.98 -2.78
#